data_AF-A1TJH4-F1
#
_entry.id   AF-A1TJH4-F1
#
_cell.length_a   1.000
_cell.length_b   1.000
_cell.length_c   1.000
_cell.angle_alpha   90.00
_cell.angle_beta   90.00
_cell.angle_gamma   90.00
#
_symmetry.space_group_name_H-M   'P 1'
#
loop_
_entity.id
_entity.type
_entity.pdbx_description
1 polymer ?
#
loop_
_entity_poly.entity_id
_entity_poly.type
_entity_poly.pdbx_seq_one_letter_code
_entity_poly.pdbx_strand_id
1 'polypeptide(L)'
;MSRFRNEVAHLQAHVSTLRRVGAALFALAVLLGIGWANAPRHLTIHVPPDLRSGSTRKWWDVPPENVYAFGYYIFQQLNRWPTNGEEDYPRNLRALSAYLTPSCQALLQQDYETRRNNGELRQRVRGLYEIPGRSYGEDPTTRVKVLSERDWIVTLDVAADEYYAGEQVKRALVRYPLKVVRLDIDPERNPFGLALDCYSGTPQRITPPAPPPAATTPGSPSAPAAPLPGSTP
;
A
#
# COMPACT_ATOMS: atom_id res chain seq x y z
N MET A 1 -37.52 68.41 32.72
CA MET A 1 -37.85 66.97 32.87
C MET A 1 -37.91 66.20 31.54
N SER A 2 -38.10 66.85 30.38
CA SER A 2 -38.16 66.20 29.06
C SER A 2 -36.80 65.68 28.56
N ARG A 3 -35.70 66.41 28.81
CA ARG A 3 -34.35 66.03 28.36
C ARG A 3 -33.86 64.70 28.93
N PHE A 4 -34.01 64.48 30.23
CA PHE A 4 -33.65 63.21 30.88
C PHE A 4 -34.50 62.04 30.39
N ARG A 5 -35.80 62.24 30.13
CA ARG A 5 -36.67 61.21 29.54
C ARG A 5 -36.24 60.86 28.11
N ASN A 6 -35.82 61.86 27.32
CA ASN A 6 -35.33 61.65 25.96
C ASN A 6 -33.96 60.93 25.96
N GLU A 7 -33.05 61.25 26.88
CA GLU A 7 -31.77 60.55 27.04
C GLU A 7 -31.96 59.10 27.50
N VAL A 8 -32.86 58.84 28.45
CA VAL A 8 -33.22 57.47 28.86
C VAL A 8 -33.87 56.69 27.72
N ALA A 9 -34.76 57.32 26.94
CA ALA A 9 -35.37 56.70 25.77
C ALA A 9 -34.34 56.38 24.67
N HIS A 10 -33.38 57.28 24.43
CA HIS A 10 -32.27 57.05 23.51
C HIS A 10 -31.38 55.88 23.97
N LEU A 11 -31.01 55.81 25.25
CA LEU A 11 -30.23 54.71 25.82
C LEU A 11 -30.99 53.38 25.78
N GLN A 12 -32.28 53.37 26.05
CA GLN A 12 -33.13 52.18 25.93
C GLN A 12 -33.26 51.72 24.46
N ALA A 13 -33.38 52.65 23.52
CA ALA A 13 -33.35 52.34 22.09
C ALA A 13 -31.99 51.76 21.67
N HIS A 14 -30.89 52.30 22.19
CA HIS A 14 -29.55 51.79 21.92
C HIS A 14 -29.31 50.40 22.53
N VAL A 15 -29.71 50.16 23.78
CA VAL A 15 -29.60 48.84 24.42
C VAL A 15 -30.50 47.82 23.75
N SER A 16 -31.72 48.21 23.35
CA SER A 16 -32.63 47.30 22.64
C SER A 16 -32.13 46.94 21.24
N THR A 17 -31.53 47.90 20.52
CA THR A 17 -30.86 47.61 19.24
C THR A 17 -29.65 46.71 19.43
N LEU A 18 -28.79 46.96 20.43
CA LEU A 18 -27.65 46.10 20.73
C LEU A 18 -28.06 44.67 21.09
N ARG A 19 -29.13 44.49 21.88
CA ARG A 19 -29.67 43.16 22.21
C ARG A 19 -30.22 42.43 20.99
N ARG A 20 -30.94 43.14 20.10
CA ARG A 20 -31.43 42.56 18.83
C ARG A 20 -30.27 42.13 17.94
N VAL A 21 -29.23 42.96 17.85
CA VAL A 21 -28.00 42.65 17.10
C VAL A 21 -27.28 41.44 17.72
N GLY A 22 -27.12 41.40 19.04
CA GLY A 22 -26.48 40.27 19.73
C GLY A 22 -27.25 38.95 19.54
N ALA A 23 -28.58 38.99 19.62
CA ALA A 23 -29.42 37.82 19.35
C ALA A 23 -29.29 37.34 17.90
N ALA A 24 -29.23 38.27 16.94
CA ALA A 24 -29.01 37.94 15.53
C ALA A 24 -27.63 37.29 15.30
N LEU A 25 -26.57 37.82 15.92
CA LEU A 25 -25.21 37.24 15.83
C LEU A 25 -25.13 35.85 16.47
N PHE A 26 -25.81 35.63 17.59
CA PHE A 26 -25.87 34.32 18.22
C PHE A 26 -26.58 33.29 17.33
N ALA A 27 -27.73 33.67 16.74
CA ALA A 27 -28.44 32.82 15.79
C ALA A 27 -27.55 32.46 14.58
N LEU A 28 -26.79 33.43 14.06
CA LEU A 28 -25.83 33.20 12.98
C LEU A 28 -24.73 32.20 13.39
N ALA A 29 -24.16 32.34 14.60
CA ALA A 29 -23.14 31.43 15.10
C ALA A 29 -23.66 29.99 15.24
N VAL A 30 -24.91 29.81 15.68
CA VAL A 30 -25.56 28.49 15.75
C VAL A 30 -25.74 27.88 14.35
N LEU A 31 -26.21 28.68 13.38
CA LEU A 31 -26.35 28.22 12.00
C LEU A 31 -25.01 27.77 11.40
N LEU A 32 -23.93 28.52 11.66
CA LEU A 32 -22.58 28.16 11.25
C LEU A 32 -22.09 26.88 11.93
N GLY A 33 -22.36 26.71 13.24
CA GLY A 33 -22.03 25.49 13.98
C GLY A 33 -22.75 24.26 13.43
N ILE A 34 -24.02 24.39 13.07
CA ILE A 34 -24.79 23.32 12.41
C ILE A 34 -24.22 23.00 11.04
N GLY A 35 -23.85 24.02 10.25
CA GLY A 35 -23.18 23.82 8.96
C GLY A 35 -21.85 23.08 9.09
N TRP A 36 -21.07 23.42 10.11
CA TRP A 36 -19.79 22.76 10.41
C TRP A 36 -19.97 21.31 10.86
N ALA A 37 -20.93 21.03 11.73
CA ALA A 37 -21.21 19.68 12.21
C ALA A 37 -21.72 18.73 11.10
N ASN A 38 -22.43 19.29 10.11
CA ASN A 38 -22.92 18.56 8.94
C ASN A 38 -21.96 18.61 7.74
N ALA A 39 -20.77 19.21 7.90
CA ALA A 39 -19.76 19.19 6.86
C ALA A 39 -19.36 17.73 6.57
N PRO A 40 -19.36 17.28 5.30
CA PRO A 40 -19.11 15.90 4.94
C PRO A 40 -17.72 15.47 5.43
N ARG A 41 -17.68 14.35 6.18
CA ARG A 41 -16.44 13.75 6.70
C ARG A 41 -15.58 13.09 5.61
N HIS A 42 -16.08 13.05 4.38
CA HIS A 42 -15.42 12.48 3.22
C HIS A 42 -15.20 13.59 2.20
N LEU A 43 -13.97 14.10 2.14
CA LEU A 43 -13.53 15.08 1.16
C LEU A 43 -12.94 14.32 -0.03
N THR A 44 -13.60 14.36 -1.17
CA THR A 44 -13.03 13.91 -2.43
C THR A 44 -11.93 14.88 -2.84
N ILE A 45 -10.68 14.43 -2.74
CA ILE A 45 -9.49 15.22 -3.11
C ILE A 45 -9.36 15.17 -4.64
N HIS A 46 -9.43 16.33 -5.28
CA HIS A 46 -9.07 16.47 -6.68
C HIS A 46 -7.55 16.50 -6.82
N VAL A 47 -6.98 15.35 -7.18
CA VAL A 47 -5.64 15.29 -7.77
C VAL A 47 -5.70 16.06 -9.09
N PRO A 48 -4.86 17.09 -9.29
CA PRO A 48 -4.90 17.85 -10.53
C PRO A 48 -4.60 16.90 -11.69
N PRO A 49 -5.47 16.81 -12.69
CA PRO A 49 -5.11 16.11 -13.92
C PRO A 49 -3.91 16.80 -14.54
N ASP A 50 -3.12 16.05 -15.31
CA ASP A 50 -2.34 16.64 -16.39
C ASP A 50 -3.23 17.65 -17.13
N LEU A 51 -2.86 18.93 -17.06
CA LEU A 51 -3.66 20.08 -17.50
C LEU A 51 -3.97 20.07 -19.01
N ARG A 52 -3.49 19.06 -19.75
CA ARG A 52 -3.78 18.82 -21.16
C ARG A 52 -5.14 18.16 -21.40
N SER A 53 -5.75 17.54 -20.40
CA SER A 53 -7.09 16.92 -20.53
C SER A 53 -7.88 17.02 -19.21
N GLY A 54 -9.04 17.67 -19.24
CA GLY A 54 -9.93 17.75 -18.07
C GLY A 54 -10.22 16.38 -17.46
N SER A 55 -10.18 16.28 -16.12
CA SER A 55 -10.39 15.04 -15.38
C SER A 55 -11.87 14.65 -15.35
N THR A 56 -12.41 14.18 -16.48
CA THR A 56 -13.64 13.40 -16.46
C THR A 56 -13.28 11.94 -16.23
N ARG A 57 -13.52 11.43 -15.02
CA ARG A 57 -13.33 10.01 -14.69
C ARG A 57 -14.68 9.31 -14.58
N LYS A 58 -14.84 8.19 -15.25
CA LYS A 58 -16.01 7.32 -15.09
C LYS A 58 -16.04 6.81 -13.64
N TRP A 59 -17.18 6.91 -12.96
CA TRP A 59 -17.29 6.50 -11.55
C TRP A 59 -17.02 5.01 -11.33
N TRP A 60 -17.20 4.18 -12.37
CA TRP A 60 -16.97 2.74 -12.33
C TRP A 60 -15.54 2.33 -12.69
N ASP A 61 -14.75 3.23 -13.27
CA ASP A 61 -13.39 2.96 -13.74
C ASP A 61 -12.38 2.98 -12.59
N VAL A 62 -11.79 1.81 -12.31
CA VAL A 62 -10.80 1.65 -11.25
C VAL A 62 -9.41 1.96 -11.81
N PRO A 63 -8.68 2.93 -11.24
CA PRO A 63 -7.34 3.26 -11.72
C PRO A 63 -6.35 2.12 -11.56
N PRO A 64 -5.46 1.88 -12.55
CA PRO A 64 -4.42 0.86 -12.45
C PRO A 64 -3.53 1.04 -11.22
N GLU A 65 -3.23 2.27 -10.81
CA GLU A 65 -2.47 2.57 -9.59
C GLU A 65 -3.15 2.02 -8.33
N ASN A 66 -4.48 2.13 -8.23
CA ASN A 66 -5.24 1.59 -7.12
C ASN A 66 -5.29 0.06 -7.16
N VAL A 67 -5.41 -0.52 -8.36
CA VAL A 67 -5.37 -1.98 -8.54
C VAL A 67 -4.01 -2.54 -8.12
N TYR A 68 -2.91 -1.87 -8.48
CA TYR A 68 -1.56 -2.24 -8.04
C TYR A 68 -1.43 -2.17 -6.52
N ALA A 69 -1.80 -1.03 -5.93
CA ALA A 69 -1.70 -0.81 -4.49
C ALA A 69 -2.53 -1.83 -3.71
N PHE A 70 -3.75 -2.12 -4.16
CA PHE A 70 -4.60 -3.18 -3.61
C PHE A 70 -3.90 -4.54 -3.70
N GLY A 71 -3.44 -4.93 -4.89
CA GLY A 71 -2.79 -6.22 -5.11
C GLY A 71 -1.57 -6.41 -4.23
N TYR A 72 -0.70 -5.40 -4.17
CA TYR A 72 0.48 -5.42 -3.30
C TYR A 72 0.11 -5.51 -1.83
N TYR A 73 -0.80 -4.66 -1.35
CA TYR A 73 -1.19 -4.61 0.05
C TYR A 73 -1.80 -5.93 0.52
N ILE A 74 -2.78 -6.48 -0.19
CA ILE A 74 -3.43 -7.74 0.17
C ILE A 74 -2.43 -8.90 0.10
N PHE A 75 -1.61 -8.97 -0.95
CA PHE A 75 -0.61 -10.02 -1.09
C PHE A 75 0.45 -9.98 0.02
N GLN A 76 0.88 -8.77 0.41
CA GLN A 76 1.79 -8.58 1.54
C GLN A 76 1.16 -9.02 2.85
N GLN A 77 -0.04 -8.55 3.19
CA GLN A 77 -0.71 -8.91 4.43
C GLN A 77 -0.94 -10.41 4.53
N LEU A 78 -1.29 -11.07 3.42
CA LEU A 78 -1.49 -12.51 3.35
C LEU A 78 -0.20 -13.30 3.66
N ASN A 79 0.91 -12.88 3.05
CA ASN A 79 2.19 -13.60 3.10
C ASN A 79 3.16 -13.12 4.19
N ARG A 80 2.74 -12.19 5.06
CA ARG A 80 3.55 -11.71 6.18
C ARG A 80 3.23 -12.51 7.45
N TRP A 81 4.24 -13.18 8.00
CA TRP A 81 4.13 -13.99 9.21
C TRP A 81 5.11 -13.43 10.24
N PRO A 82 4.72 -12.43 11.04
CA PRO A 82 5.65 -11.76 11.96
C PRO A 82 6.11 -12.65 13.13
N THR A 83 5.36 -13.69 13.49
CA THR A 83 5.62 -14.49 14.70
C THR A 83 5.77 -15.97 14.38
N ASN A 84 4.78 -16.59 13.75
CA ASN A 84 4.77 -18.02 13.46
C ASN A 84 3.89 -18.30 12.24
N GLY A 85 4.48 -18.76 11.13
CA GLY A 85 3.75 -19.06 9.89
C GLY A 85 2.59 -20.04 10.07
N GLU A 86 2.67 -20.98 11.02
CA GLU A 86 1.56 -21.92 11.30
C GLU A 86 0.32 -21.24 11.89
N GLU A 87 0.48 -20.11 12.57
CA GLU A 87 -0.61 -19.37 13.23
C GLU A 87 -1.02 -18.15 12.42
N ASP A 88 -0.04 -17.41 11.91
CA ASP A 88 -0.23 -16.16 11.18
C ASP A 88 -0.89 -16.39 9.83
N TYR A 89 -0.47 -17.41 9.08
CA TYR A 89 -1.02 -17.66 7.74
C TYR A 89 -2.53 -17.92 7.76
N PRO A 90 -3.08 -18.89 8.52
CA PRO A 90 -4.52 -19.14 8.56
C PRO A 90 -5.31 -18.01 9.24
N ARG A 91 -4.67 -17.22 10.12
CA ARG A 91 -5.26 -16.00 10.68
C ARG A 91 -5.43 -14.93 9.59
N ASN A 92 -4.40 -14.71 8.77
CA ASN A 92 -4.43 -13.77 7.65
C ASN A 92 -5.46 -14.19 6.60
N LEU A 93 -5.53 -15.48 6.24
CA LEU A 93 -6.55 -16.01 5.31
C LEU A 93 -7.97 -15.66 5.76
N ARG A 94 -8.28 -15.88 7.04
CA ARG A 94 -9.61 -15.57 7.60
C ARG A 94 -9.88 -14.06 7.60
N ALA A 95 -8.91 -13.27 8.05
CA ALA A 95 -9.03 -11.82 8.13
C ALA A 95 -9.20 -11.15 6.76
N LEU A 96 -8.58 -11.70 5.71
CA LEU A 96 -8.61 -11.14 4.36
C LEU A 96 -9.65 -11.81 3.44
N SER A 97 -10.50 -12.70 3.97
CA SER A 97 -11.46 -13.48 3.17
C SER A 97 -12.34 -12.63 2.24
N ALA A 98 -12.76 -11.44 2.67
CA ALA A 98 -13.56 -10.50 1.86
C ALA A 98 -12.82 -9.94 0.62
N TYR A 99 -11.49 -10.05 0.58
CA TYR A 99 -10.62 -9.60 -0.51
C TYR A 99 -10.12 -10.73 -1.40
N LEU A 100 -10.63 -11.96 -1.22
CA LEU A 100 -10.21 -13.15 -1.95
C LEU A 100 -11.41 -13.76 -2.67
N THR A 101 -11.22 -14.20 -3.92
CA THR A 101 -12.23 -15.04 -4.59
C THR A 101 -12.32 -16.41 -3.92
N PRO A 102 -13.46 -17.12 -3.99
CA PRO A 102 -13.58 -18.46 -3.41
C PRO A 102 -12.54 -19.47 -3.94
N SER A 103 -12.21 -19.39 -5.23
CA SER A 103 -11.14 -20.17 -5.87
C SER A 103 -9.77 -19.87 -5.25
N CYS A 104 -9.47 -18.58 -5.03
CA CYS A 104 -8.20 -18.18 -4.44
C CYS A 104 -8.11 -18.59 -2.96
N GLN A 105 -9.20 -18.49 -2.20
CA GLN A 105 -9.26 -18.98 -0.82
C GLN A 105 -8.94 -20.47 -0.73
N ALA A 106 -9.55 -21.29 -1.60
CA ALA A 106 -9.30 -22.74 -1.64
C ALA A 106 -7.83 -23.05 -1.99
N LEU A 107 -7.26 -22.35 -2.97
CA LEU A 107 -5.86 -22.51 -3.37
C LEU A 107 -4.91 -22.19 -2.21
N LEU A 108 -5.15 -21.07 -1.51
CA LEU A 108 -4.32 -20.65 -0.39
C LEU A 108 -4.46 -21.56 0.82
N GLN A 109 -5.66 -22.10 1.07
CA GLN A 109 -5.88 -23.09 2.12
C GLN A 109 -5.09 -24.37 1.84
N GLN A 110 -5.08 -24.84 0.59
CA GLN A 110 -4.29 -25.99 0.18
C GLN A 110 -2.78 -25.72 0.27
N ASP A 111 -2.32 -24.52 -0.13
CA ASP A 111 -0.91 -24.11 0.03
C ASP A 111 -0.51 -24.10 1.52
N TYR A 112 -1.34 -23.57 2.41
CA TYR A 112 -1.11 -23.61 3.85
C TYR A 112 -0.95 -25.04 4.36
N GLU A 113 -1.88 -25.94 4.03
CA GLU A 113 -1.84 -27.35 4.47
C GLU A 113 -0.58 -28.06 3.96
N THR A 114 -0.24 -27.86 2.69
CA THR A 114 0.96 -28.44 2.07
C THR A 114 2.22 -27.98 2.79
N ARG A 115 2.37 -26.67 3.01
CA ARG A 115 3.55 -26.10 3.69
C ARG A 115 3.64 -26.52 5.15
N ARG A 116 2.51 -26.60 5.84
CA ARG A 116 2.45 -27.08 7.22
C ARG A 116 2.93 -28.53 7.32
N ASN A 117 2.42 -29.40 6.44
CA ASN A 117 2.80 -30.81 6.42
C ASN A 117 4.29 -31.01 6.06
N ASN A 118 4.85 -30.13 5.24
CA ASN A 118 6.28 -30.11 4.91
C ASN A 118 7.17 -29.49 6.01
N GLY A 119 6.59 -28.96 7.11
CA GLY A 119 7.33 -28.26 8.16
C GLY A 119 7.90 -26.90 7.72
N GLU A 120 7.38 -26.31 6.65
CA GLU A 120 7.86 -25.04 6.09
C GLU A 120 7.35 -23.80 6.85
N LEU A 121 6.42 -23.97 7.79
CA LEU A 121 5.78 -22.86 8.52
C LEU A 121 6.13 -22.80 10.01
N ARG A 122 6.56 -23.91 10.60
CA ARG A 122 6.76 -24.03 12.04
C ARG A 122 7.82 -23.07 12.54
N GLN A 123 7.44 -22.12 13.41
CA GLN A 123 8.35 -21.11 13.96
C GLN A 123 9.05 -20.28 12.86
N ARG A 124 8.40 -20.15 11.70
CA ARG A 124 8.91 -19.39 10.57
C ARG A 124 8.34 -17.99 10.60
N VAL A 125 9.23 -17.02 10.59
CA VAL A 125 8.89 -15.62 10.44
C VAL A 125 9.16 -15.22 9.00
N ARG A 126 8.20 -14.55 8.35
CA ARG A 126 8.34 -14.10 6.96
C ARG A 126 8.04 -12.61 6.85
N GLY A 127 9.01 -11.87 6.32
CA GLY A 127 8.83 -10.51 5.81
C GLY A 127 8.59 -10.53 4.30
N LEU A 128 7.73 -9.65 3.81
CA LEU A 128 7.49 -9.44 2.39
C LEU A 128 7.60 -7.95 2.04
N TYR A 129 8.49 -7.64 1.11
CA TYR A 129 8.84 -6.27 0.74
C TYR A 129 8.76 -6.08 -0.76
N GLU A 130 8.41 -4.87 -1.20
CA GLU A 130 8.57 -4.50 -2.60
C GLU A 130 10.07 -4.33 -2.90
N ILE A 131 10.50 -4.70 -4.10
CA ILE A 131 11.89 -4.48 -4.51
C ILE A 131 12.06 -3.01 -4.96
N PRO A 132 12.97 -2.23 -4.36
CA PRO A 132 13.22 -0.85 -4.78
C PRO A 132 13.58 -0.75 -6.26
N GLY A 133 13.10 0.29 -6.95
CA GLY A 133 13.28 0.48 -8.39
C GLY A 133 12.48 -0.51 -9.25
N ARG A 134 11.52 -1.24 -8.66
CA ARG A 134 10.64 -2.18 -9.37
C ARG A 134 9.18 -2.01 -8.96
N SER A 135 8.83 -0.84 -8.44
CA SER A 135 7.46 -0.48 -8.05
C SER A 135 6.61 -0.03 -9.22
N TYR A 136 5.33 0.24 -8.98
CA TYR A 136 4.40 0.78 -9.97
C TYR A 136 4.93 2.03 -10.69
N GLY A 137 5.46 3.00 -9.94
CA GLY A 137 5.92 4.28 -10.50
C GLY A 137 7.07 4.19 -11.50
N GLU A 138 7.80 3.08 -11.52
CA GLU A 138 8.94 2.85 -12.42
C GLU A 138 8.50 2.39 -13.81
N ASP A 139 7.47 1.53 -13.86
CA ASP A 139 6.92 1.01 -15.12
C ASP A 139 5.42 0.66 -14.96
N PRO A 140 4.51 1.65 -14.97
CA PRO A 140 3.09 1.43 -14.74
C PRO A 140 2.46 0.41 -15.70
N THR A 141 2.86 0.47 -16.97
CA THR A 141 2.28 -0.35 -18.06
C THR A 141 2.65 -1.82 -17.96
N THR A 142 3.85 -2.15 -17.48
CA THR A 142 4.26 -3.54 -17.23
C THR A 142 3.70 -4.06 -15.89
N ARG A 143 3.49 -3.16 -14.93
CA ARG A 143 3.06 -3.48 -13.57
C ARG A 143 1.57 -3.80 -13.48
N VAL A 144 0.73 -3.12 -14.26
CA VAL A 144 -0.69 -3.43 -14.34
C VAL A 144 -1.14 -3.50 -15.79
N LYS A 145 -1.57 -4.70 -16.19
CA LYS A 145 -2.22 -4.93 -17.48
C LYS A 145 -3.73 -4.98 -17.27
N VAL A 146 -4.44 -4.01 -17.84
CA VAL A 146 -5.91 -4.01 -17.87
C VAL A 146 -6.37 -5.03 -18.90
N LEU A 147 -7.18 -6.00 -18.48
CA LEU A 147 -7.78 -6.99 -19.39
C LEU A 147 -9.21 -6.61 -19.77
N SER A 148 -9.98 -6.12 -18.80
CA SER A 148 -11.37 -5.68 -18.96
C SER A 148 -11.70 -4.59 -17.93
N GLU A 149 -12.93 -4.08 -17.92
CA GLU A 149 -13.42 -3.17 -16.85
C GLU A 149 -13.48 -3.83 -15.46
N ARG A 150 -13.30 -5.16 -15.40
CA ARG A 150 -13.42 -5.96 -14.18
C ARG A 150 -12.20 -6.82 -13.88
N ASP A 151 -11.22 -6.90 -14.77
CA ASP A 151 -10.11 -7.85 -14.68
C ASP A 151 -8.77 -7.17 -14.99
N TRP A 152 -7.79 -7.44 -14.13
CA TRP A 152 -6.44 -6.91 -14.23
C TRP A 152 -5.41 -7.99 -13.91
N ILE A 153 -4.24 -7.89 -14.54
CA ILE A 153 -3.05 -8.62 -14.13
C ILE A 153 -2.09 -7.63 -13.47
N VAL A 154 -1.71 -7.92 -12.24
CA VAL A 154 -0.75 -7.14 -11.46
C VAL A 154 0.57 -7.91 -11.36
N THR A 155 1.66 -7.34 -11.86
CA THR A 155 2.99 -7.94 -11.81
C THR A 155 3.77 -7.38 -10.62
N LEU A 156 3.82 -8.14 -9.53
CA LEU A 156 4.55 -7.74 -8.31
C LEU A 156 5.95 -8.36 -8.27
N ASP A 157 6.98 -7.52 -8.13
CA ASP A 157 8.34 -7.99 -7.84
C ASP A 157 8.62 -7.77 -6.34
N VAL A 158 8.68 -8.86 -5.57
CA VAL A 158 8.82 -8.81 -4.11
C VAL A 158 10.05 -9.56 -3.63
N ALA A 159 10.60 -9.10 -2.51
CA ALA A 159 11.59 -9.81 -1.71
C ALA A 159 10.88 -10.47 -0.53
N ALA A 160 11.01 -11.79 -0.42
CA ALA A 160 10.57 -12.56 0.74
C ALA A 160 11.79 -12.98 1.55
N ASP A 161 11.87 -12.48 2.79
CA ASP A 161 12.88 -12.90 3.77
C ASP A 161 12.22 -13.81 4.79
N GLU A 162 12.74 -15.03 4.95
CA GLU A 162 12.28 -15.96 5.96
C GLU A 162 13.35 -16.17 7.03
N TYR A 163 12.91 -16.20 8.28
CA TYR A 163 13.74 -16.38 9.46
C TYR A 163 13.24 -17.58 10.27
N TYR A 164 14.17 -18.21 10.99
CA TYR A 164 13.88 -19.25 11.97
C TYR A 164 14.81 -19.06 13.16
N ALA A 165 14.23 -18.98 14.37
CA ALA A 165 14.98 -18.67 15.59
C ALA A 165 15.88 -17.42 15.49
N GLY A 166 15.47 -16.42 14.70
CA GLY A 166 16.22 -15.18 14.49
C GLY A 166 17.27 -15.21 13.38
N GLU A 167 17.59 -16.38 12.82
CA GLU A 167 18.51 -16.51 11.70
C GLU A 167 17.77 -16.45 10.35
N GLN A 168 18.32 -15.70 9.38
CA GLN A 168 17.77 -15.65 8.04
C GLN A 168 18.06 -16.96 7.30
N VAL A 169 17.02 -17.72 7.00
CA VAL A 169 17.14 -19.03 6.33
C VAL A 169 16.93 -18.94 4.82
N LYS A 170 16.27 -17.88 4.34
CA LYS A 170 15.92 -17.73 2.93
C LYS A 170 15.72 -16.27 2.58
N ARG A 171 16.26 -15.89 1.42
CA ARG A 171 15.92 -14.66 0.71
C ARG A 171 15.55 -15.01 -0.72
N ALA A 172 14.31 -14.72 -1.09
CA ALA A 172 13.80 -14.99 -2.43
C ALA A 172 13.32 -13.69 -3.07
N LEU A 173 13.88 -13.36 -4.23
CA LEU A 173 13.33 -12.33 -5.10
C LEU A 173 12.42 -13.02 -6.10
N VAL A 174 11.13 -12.70 -6.08
CA VAL A 174 10.13 -13.40 -6.89
C VAL A 174 9.19 -12.40 -7.55
N ARG A 175 8.90 -12.65 -8.84
CA ARG A 175 7.88 -11.99 -9.63
C ARG A 175 6.59 -12.80 -9.55
N TYR A 176 5.55 -12.20 -9.01
CA TYR A 176 4.21 -12.78 -8.93
C TYR A 176 3.29 -12.12 -9.95
N PRO A 177 2.78 -12.88 -10.94
CA PRO A 177 1.71 -12.41 -11.81
C PRO A 177 0.36 -12.67 -11.11
N LEU A 178 -0.15 -11.65 -10.41
CA LEU A 178 -1.41 -11.72 -9.68
C LEU A 178 -2.58 -11.39 -10.59
N LYS A 179 -3.69 -12.12 -10.42
CA LYS A 179 -4.97 -11.74 -11.04
C LYS A 179 -5.81 -10.98 -10.02
N VAL A 180 -6.25 -9.77 -10.38
CA VAL A 180 -7.16 -8.96 -9.58
C VAL A 180 -8.46 -8.80 -10.34
N VAL A 181 -9.58 -8.94 -9.64
CA VAL A 181 -10.92 -8.84 -10.22
C VAL A 181 -11.79 -7.87 -9.44
N ARG A 182 -12.79 -7.30 -10.11
CA ARG A 182 -13.83 -6.49 -9.46
C ARG A 182 -14.80 -7.40 -8.72
N LEU A 183 -14.94 -7.18 -7.42
CA LEU A 183 -15.83 -7.94 -6.55
C LEU A 183 -16.79 -6.98 -5.84
N ASP A 184 -18.02 -6.92 -6.34
CA ASP A 184 -19.06 -6.04 -5.84
C ASP A 184 -19.80 -6.72 -4.68
N ILE A 185 -19.21 -6.68 -3.49
CA ILE A 185 -19.84 -7.13 -2.23
C ILE A 185 -20.07 -5.94 -1.29
N ASP A 186 -20.62 -6.22 -0.11
CA ASP A 186 -20.85 -5.23 0.95
C ASP A 186 -19.61 -4.32 1.17
N PRO A 187 -19.71 -3.00 0.89
CA PRO A 187 -18.61 -2.05 1.05
C PRO A 187 -18.10 -1.93 2.49
N GLU A 188 -18.91 -2.26 3.51
CA GLU A 188 -18.45 -2.29 4.90
C GLU A 188 -17.41 -3.40 5.14
N ARG A 189 -17.47 -4.48 4.36
CA ARG A 189 -16.55 -5.62 4.43
C ARG A 189 -15.41 -5.51 3.43
N ASN A 190 -15.69 -4.98 2.24
CA ASN A 190 -14.69 -4.75 1.19
C ASN A 190 -14.87 -3.36 0.57
N PRO A 191 -14.23 -2.33 1.15
CA PRO A 191 -14.32 -0.96 0.65
C PRO A 191 -13.59 -0.76 -0.68
N PHE A 192 -12.73 -1.69 -1.10
CA PHE A 192 -12.01 -1.59 -2.37
C PHE A 192 -12.86 -2.00 -3.56
N GLY A 193 -13.89 -2.86 -3.36
CA GLY A 193 -14.64 -3.46 -4.46
C GLY A 193 -13.78 -4.35 -5.37
N LEU A 194 -12.64 -4.84 -4.85
CA LEU A 194 -11.65 -5.64 -5.57
C LEU A 194 -11.36 -6.93 -4.79
N ALA A 195 -10.99 -7.98 -5.51
CA ALA A 195 -10.54 -9.23 -4.94
C ALA A 195 -9.34 -9.79 -5.68
N LEU A 196 -8.48 -10.50 -4.94
CA LEU A 196 -7.40 -11.29 -5.49
C LEU A 196 -7.96 -12.64 -5.96
N ASP A 197 -7.76 -12.95 -7.23
CA ASP A 197 -8.05 -14.25 -7.87
C ASP A 197 -6.77 -15.09 -8.01
N CYS A 198 -5.88 -14.94 -7.04
CA CYS A 198 -4.58 -15.58 -6.92
C CYS A 198 -3.63 -15.27 -8.10
N TYR A 199 -3.26 -16.26 -8.92
CA TYR A 199 -2.18 -16.14 -9.88
C TYR A 199 -2.71 -16.27 -11.31
N SER A 200 -2.28 -15.36 -12.21
CA SER A 200 -2.55 -15.49 -13.65
C SER A 200 -1.50 -16.33 -14.38
N GLY A 201 -0.44 -16.75 -13.69
CA GLY A 201 0.66 -17.57 -14.22
C GLY A 201 1.61 -18.02 -13.11
N THR A 202 2.64 -18.78 -13.47
CA THR A 202 3.60 -19.29 -12.48
C THR A 202 4.51 -18.17 -11.96
N PRO A 203 4.68 -18.02 -10.63
CA PRO A 203 5.65 -17.10 -10.07
C PRO A 203 7.08 -17.39 -10.56
N GLN A 204 7.84 -16.36 -10.88
CA GLN A 204 9.18 -16.47 -11.46
C GLN A 204 10.23 -15.96 -10.49
N ARG A 205 11.32 -16.70 -10.29
CA ARG A 205 12.45 -16.21 -9.51
C ARG A 205 13.18 -15.10 -10.28
N ILE A 206 13.49 -14.01 -9.59
CA ILE A 206 14.30 -12.92 -10.12
C ILE A 206 15.76 -13.21 -9.77
N THR A 207 16.61 -13.28 -10.78
CA THR A 207 18.06 -13.31 -10.58
C THR A 207 18.54 -11.88 -10.30
N PRO A 208 19.22 -11.62 -9.17
CA PRO A 208 19.84 -10.32 -8.95
C PRO A 208 20.90 -10.07 -10.04
N PRO A 209 21.16 -8.80 -10.42
CA PRO A 209 22.25 -8.48 -11.34
C PRO A 209 23.56 -9.06 -10.79
N ALA A 210 24.40 -9.62 -11.66
CA ALA A 210 25.73 -10.06 -11.26
C ALA A 210 26.48 -8.88 -10.64
N PRO A 211 27.22 -9.08 -9.53
CA PRO A 211 28.05 -8.02 -8.99
C PRO A 211 29.00 -7.53 -10.09
N PRO A 212 29.26 -6.21 -10.19
CA PRO A 212 30.25 -5.70 -11.13
C PRO A 212 31.57 -6.43 -10.89
N PRO A 213 32.29 -6.82 -11.96
CA PRO A 213 33.59 -7.46 -11.80
C PRO A 213 34.46 -6.58 -10.91
N ALA A 214 35.07 -7.19 -9.89
CA ALA A 214 35.99 -6.50 -9.01
C ALA A 214 37.00 -5.76 -9.89
N ALA A 215 37.15 -4.45 -9.65
CA ALA A 215 38.12 -3.66 -10.38
C ALA A 215 39.48 -4.35 -10.24
N THR A 216 40.00 -4.87 -11.35
CA THR A 216 41.36 -5.41 -11.42
C THR A 216 42.28 -4.23 -11.13
N THR A 217 42.76 -4.13 -9.90
CA THR A 217 43.89 -3.27 -9.58
C THR A 217 45.02 -3.64 -10.54
N PRO A 218 45.50 -2.72 -11.39
CA PRO A 218 46.68 -2.99 -12.20
C PRO A 218 47.82 -3.37 -11.26
N GLY A 219 48.50 -4.47 -11.59
CA GLY A 219 49.46 -5.14 -10.72
C GLY A 219 50.46 -4.19 -10.06
N SER A 220 50.74 -4.45 -8.79
CA SER A 220 52.01 -4.02 -8.18
C SER A 220 53.15 -4.58 -9.04
N PRO A 221 54.13 -3.76 -9.47
CA PRO A 221 55.28 -4.27 -10.19
C PRO A 221 56.06 -5.23 -9.28
N SER A 222 56.24 -6.45 -9.76
CA SER A 222 57.09 -7.48 -9.17
C SER A 222 58.51 -6.95 -9.00
N ALA A 223 59.02 -7.01 -7.77
CA ALA A 223 60.42 -6.74 -7.47
C ALA A 223 61.33 -7.73 -8.23
N PRO A 224 62.49 -7.30 -8.75
CA PRO A 224 63.39 -8.19 -9.48
C PRO A 224 64.05 -9.19 -8.52
N ALA A 225 64.15 -10.44 -8.99
CA ALA A 225 64.79 -11.55 -8.28
C ALA A 225 66.30 -11.31 -8.10
N ALA A 226 66.80 -11.57 -6.89
CA ALA A 226 68.23 -11.54 -6.58
C ALA A 226 68.95 -12.74 -7.23
N PRO A 227 70.21 -12.58 -7.70
CA PRO A 227 70.96 -13.68 -8.30
C PRO A 227 71.53 -14.63 -7.24
N LEU A 228 71.47 -15.94 -7.55
CA LEU A 228 72.07 -17.05 -6.80
C LEU A 228 73.61 -16.95 -6.81
N PRO A 229 74.31 -17.11 -5.68
CA PRO A 229 75.75 -17.31 -5.68
C PRO A 229 76.09 -18.77 -6.04
N GLY A 230 77.15 -18.91 -6.84
CA GLY A 230 77.54 -20.12 -7.55
C GLY A 230 78.03 -21.27 -6.68
N SER A 231 77.94 -22.46 -7.27
CA SER A 231 78.60 -23.70 -6.88
C SER A 231 80.10 -23.60 -7.16
N THR A 232 80.98 -23.98 -6.24
CA THR A 232 81.73 -25.26 -6.16
C THR A 232 83.08 -24.99 -5.48
N PRO A 233 83.88 -25.99 -5.07
CA PRO A 233 83.56 -27.37 -4.67
C PRO A 233 83.68 -27.60 -3.15
#